data_AF-A0A9P5RIN5-F1
#
_entry.id   AF-A0A9P5RIN5-F1
#
_cell.length_a   1.000
_cell.length_b   1.000
_cell.length_c   1.000
_cell.angle_alpha   90.00
_cell.angle_beta   90.00
_cell.angle_gamma   90.00
#
_symmetry.space_group_name_H-M   'P 1'
#
loop_
_entity.id
_entity.type
_entity.pdbx_description
1 polymer ?
#
loop_
_entity_poly.entity_id
_entity_poly.type
_entity_poly.pdbx_seq_one_letter_code
_entity_poly.pdbx_strand_id
1 'polypeptide(L)'
;MPSADESSTTLYPHHTDFTGRDPPPQDGYCWDQIKKAIESNSLHALRRTDKGQYEYEQWQAKIDRKTYKNIGEYIAFVILQWRDLQDPADANDNNAASQTEEERYRAIEPRLTLRLNHYPFPVQESVQYFVLWSTRDMSLLSERERLDNYLIEQLIGNQDSLTGPLSQEVYTPAPGKKKQWMWFVNPIELRSVATVHHIHVFVRDVDPSEPNQVIIERQ
;
A
#
# COMPACT_ATOMS: atom_id res chain seq x y z
N MET A 1 1.07 27.60 39.27
CA MET A 1 0.91 27.38 37.82
C MET A 1 2.29 27.07 37.26
N PRO A 2 2.57 25.86 36.76
CA PRO A 2 3.78 25.64 35.98
C PRO A 2 3.51 25.92 34.51
N SER A 3 4.49 26.59 33.93
CA SER A 3 4.61 27.02 32.54
C SER A 3 4.46 25.87 31.56
N ALA A 4 3.65 26.07 30.53
CA ALA A 4 3.83 25.38 29.26
C ALA A 4 5.18 25.80 28.66
N ASP A 5 5.84 24.85 28.02
CA ASP A 5 6.50 24.95 26.71
C ASP A 5 7.90 24.33 26.71
N GLU A 6 7.95 23.00 26.62
CA GLU A 6 9.10 22.26 26.11
C GLU A 6 8.59 21.30 25.03
N SER A 7 8.30 21.83 23.83
CA SER A 7 8.25 21.00 22.64
C SER A 7 9.68 20.53 22.30
N SER A 8 10.12 19.48 22.98
CA SER A 8 11.34 18.74 22.64
C SER A 8 11.29 18.35 21.17
N THR A 9 11.98 19.11 20.32
CA THR A 9 12.11 18.84 18.89
C THR A 9 13.05 17.65 18.75
N THR A 10 12.49 16.45 18.89
CA THR A 10 13.23 15.21 18.72
C THR A 10 13.71 15.16 17.27
N LEU A 11 15.01 15.38 17.07
CA LEU A 11 15.63 15.26 15.75
C LEU A 11 15.70 13.78 15.39
N TYR A 12 14.99 13.39 14.34
CA TYR A 12 15.07 12.05 13.75
C TYR A 12 16.03 12.10 12.56
N PRO A 13 17.28 11.63 12.66
CA PRO A 13 18.22 11.67 11.55
C PRO A 13 17.80 10.64 10.50
N HIS A 14 17.28 11.11 9.36
CA HIS A 14 16.92 10.28 8.21
C HIS A 14 17.74 10.70 6.97
N HIS A 15 17.90 9.77 6.02
CA HIS A 15 18.66 10.02 4.79
C HIS A 15 17.90 10.90 3.77
N THR A 16 16.59 11.01 3.93
CA THR A 16 15.71 11.77 3.05
C THR A 16 15.61 13.23 3.50
N ASP A 17 16.07 14.19 2.70
CA ASP A 17 15.94 15.60 3.05
C ASP A 17 14.47 16.07 3.03
N PHE A 18 13.89 16.29 4.22
CA PHE A 18 12.56 16.87 4.39
C PHE A 18 12.58 18.38 4.61
N THR A 19 13.74 19.03 4.56
CA THR A 19 13.83 20.47 4.79
C THR A 19 13.00 21.24 3.77
N GLY A 20 12.27 22.25 4.27
CA GLY A 20 11.42 23.11 3.44
C GLY A 20 10.07 22.53 3.01
N ARG A 21 9.63 21.39 3.56
CA ARG A 21 8.28 20.84 3.27
C ARG A 21 7.37 20.89 4.50
N ASP A 22 6.12 21.32 4.32
CA ASP A 22 5.13 21.39 5.41
C ASP A 22 4.85 20.01 6.02
N PRO A 23 4.96 19.81 7.35
CA PRO A 23 4.77 18.50 7.97
C PRO A 23 3.39 17.91 7.64
N PRO A 24 3.24 16.57 7.67
CA PRO A 24 1.91 15.96 7.60
C PRO A 24 0.97 16.54 8.67
N PRO A 25 -0.36 16.52 8.45
CA PRO A 25 -1.30 16.98 9.45
C PRO A 25 -1.11 16.26 10.80
N GLN A 26 -1.24 16.99 11.90
CA GLN A 26 -1.02 16.45 13.25
C GLN A 26 -1.93 15.25 13.55
N ASP A 27 -3.18 15.31 13.13
CA ASP A 27 -4.18 14.24 13.32
C ASP A 27 -4.20 13.24 12.14
N GLY A 28 -3.22 13.33 11.24
CA GLY A 28 -3.15 12.56 10.01
C GLY A 28 -4.05 13.08 8.88
N TYR A 29 -3.82 12.56 7.68
CA TYR A 29 -4.61 12.91 6.49
C TYR A 29 -6.05 12.41 6.64
N CYS A 30 -7.00 13.30 6.38
CA CYS A 30 -8.40 12.93 6.27
C CYS A 30 -8.70 12.31 4.89
N TRP A 31 -9.86 11.67 4.79
CA TRP A 31 -10.33 11.05 3.55
C TRP A 31 -10.28 12.00 2.34
N ASP A 32 -10.75 13.23 2.50
CA ASP A 32 -10.82 14.22 1.41
C ASP A 32 -9.42 14.70 0.97
N GLN A 33 -8.46 14.78 1.89
CA GLN A 33 -7.07 15.12 1.56
C GLN A 33 -6.42 14.00 0.74
N ILE A 34 -6.63 12.74 1.13
CA ILE A 34 -6.11 11.57 0.40
C ILE A 34 -6.75 11.52 -0.99
N LYS A 35 -8.08 11.63 -1.05
CA LYS A 35 -8.85 11.69 -2.29
C LYS A 35 -8.32 12.78 -3.22
N LYS A 36 -8.19 14.01 -2.72
CA LYS A 36 -7.69 15.14 -3.50
C LYS A 36 -6.28 14.89 -4.02
N ALA A 37 -5.40 14.30 -3.23
CA ALA A 37 -4.04 13.98 -3.66
C ALA A 37 -4.02 12.96 -4.81
N ILE A 38 -4.91 11.95 -4.77
CA ILE A 38 -5.07 10.96 -5.85
C ILE A 38 -5.63 11.63 -7.11
N GLU A 39 -6.76 12.34 -6.99
CA GLU A 39 -7.44 12.99 -8.13
C GLU A 39 -6.57 14.04 -8.84
N SER A 40 -5.67 14.70 -8.10
CA SER A 40 -4.77 15.72 -8.64
C SER A 40 -3.37 15.19 -9.00
N ASN A 41 -3.16 13.87 -8.97
CA ASN A 41 -1.85 13.22 -9.13
C ASN A 41 -0.71 13.89 -8.32
N SER A 42 -1.05 14.35 -7.11
CA SER A 42 -0.13 15.03 -6.20
C SER A 42 0.30 14.11 -5.06
N LEU A 43 0.62 12.86 -5.40
CA LEU A 43 0.93 11.81 -4.42
C LEU A 43 2.18 12.11 -3.57
N HIS A 44 3.09 12.94 -4.08
CA HIS A 44 4.23 13.48 -3.31
C HIS A 44 3.82 14.28 -2.05
N ALA A 45 2.57 14.76 -2.00
CA ALA A 45 2.03 15.45 -0.84
C ALA A 45 1.67 14.50 0.32
N LEU A 46 1.43 13.22 0.02
CA LEU A 46 1.17 12.19 1.02
C LEU A 46 2.50 11.59 1.47
N ARG A 47 2.83 11.78 2.75
CA ARG A 47 4.12 11.32 3.27
C ARG A 47 4.03 10.88 4.71
N ARG A 48 5.07 10.17 5.16
CA ARG A 48 5.23 9.80 6.57
C ARG A 48 5.60 11.02 7.41
N THR A 49 5.36 10.91 8.71
CA THR A 49 6.03 11.78 9.68
C THR A 49 7.53 11.49 9.70
N ASP A 50 8.34 12.43 10.18
CA ASP A 50 9.80 12.24 10.29
C ASP A 50 10.14 11.01 11.13
N LYS A 51 9.39 10.80 12.23
CA LYS A 51 9.48 9.60 13.06
C LYS A 51 9.16 8.34 12.27
N GLY A 52 8.03 8.32 11.55
CA GLY A 52 7.62 7.15 10.77
C GLY A 52 8.58 6.83 9.62
N GLN A 53 9.15 7.85 8.99
CA GLN A 53 10.22 7.66 8.00
C GLN A 53 11.47 7.08 8.66
N TYR A 54 11.90 7.62 9.79
CA TYR A 54 13.07 7.12 10.51
C TYR A 54 12.88 5.65 10.91
N GLU A 55 11.73 5.28 11.46
CA GLU A 55 11.41 3.89 11.81
C GLU A 55 11.46 2.95 10.59
N TYR A 56 10.95 3.42 9.44
CA TYR A 56 11.04 2.70 8.17
C TYR A 56 12.50 2.48 7.74
N GLU A 57 13.33 3.51 7.77
CA GLU A 57 14.75 3.42 7.40
C GLU A 57 15.51 2.48 8.35
N GLN A 58 15.24 2.56 9.66
CA GLN A 58 15.83 1.64 10.65
C GLN A 58 15.42 0.19 10.41
N TRP A 59 14.19 -0.06 9.98
CA TRP A 59 13.75 -1.41 9.60
C TRP A 59 14.42 -1.89 8.33
N GLN A 60 14.50 -1.06 7.29
CA GLN A 60 15.20 -1.41 6.04
C GLN A 60 16.67 -1.76 6.29
N ALA A 61 17.32 -1.06 7.22
CA ALA A 61 18.73 -1.29 7.59
C ALA A 61 18.97 -2.66 8.25
N LYS A 62 17.93 -3.28 8.83
CA LYS A 62 18.00 -4.62 9.45
C LYS A 62 17.92 -5.76 8.45
N ILE A 63 17.54 -5.49 7.20
CA ILE A 63 17.38 -6.53 6.16
C ILE A 63 18.77 -7.01 5.73
N ASP A 64 19.01 -8.32 5.87
CA ASP A 64 20.28 -8.93 5.47
C ASP A 64 20.44 -8.94 3.95
N ARG A 65 21.26 -8.02 3.45
CA ARG A 65 21.58 -7.85 2.02
C ARG A 65 22.46 -8.95 1.44
N LYS A 66 22.99 -9.86 2.27
CA LYS A 66 23.68 -11.07 1.79
C LYS A 66 22.69 -12.18 1.48
N THR A 67 21.59 -12.26 2.23
CA THR A 67 20.53 -13.26 2.03
C THR A 67 19.50 -12.81 1.00
N TYR A 68 19.17 -11.51 0.96
CA TYR A 68 18.14 -10.96 0.07
C TYR A 68 18.75 -9.91 -0.85
N LYS A 69 18.56 -10.07 -2.16
CA LYS A 69 19.02 -9.17 -3.22
C LYS A 69 18.47 -7.75 -3.04
N ASN A 70 17.21 -7.64 -2.64
CA ASN A 70 16.53 -6.36 -2.45
C ASN A 70 15.39 -6.47 -1.43
N ILE A 71 14.79 -5.32 -1.08
CA ILE A 71 13.71 -5.24 -0.08
C ILE A 71 12.48 -6.01 -0.53
N GLY A 72 12.14 -5.95 -1.83
CA GLY A 72 10.98 -6.66 -2.35
C GLY A 72 11.13 -8.17 -2.24
N GLU A 73 12.33 -8.73 -2.46
CA GLU A 73 12.58 -10.15 -2.24
C GLU A 73 12.42 -10.54 -0.77
N TYR A 74 12.91 -9.72 0.17
CA TYR A 74 12.66 -9.92 1.60
C TYR A 74 11.17 -9.92 1.92
N ILE A 75 10.43 -8.93 1.40
CA ILE A 75 8.98 -8.83 1.59
C ILE A 75 8.28 -10.07 1.02
N ALA A 76 8.57 -10.44 -0.23
CA ALA A 76 7.97 -11.59 -0.87
C ALA A 76 8.23 -12.88 -0.08
N PHE A 77 9.48 -13.16 0.29
CA PHE A 77 9.87 -14.46 0.84
C PHE A 77 9.54 -14.59 2.33
N VAL A 78 9.70 -13.51 3.10
CA VAL A 78 9.56 -13.52 4.55
C VAL A 78 8.17 -13.05 4.99
N ILE A 79 7.72 -11.90 4.46
CA ILE A 79 6.48 -11.27 4.90
C ILE A 79 5.26 -11.88 4.21
N LEU A 80 5.34 -12.08 2.89
CA LEU A 80 4.24 -12.63 2.08
C LEU A 80 4.32 -14.15 1.93
N GLN A 81 5.46 -14.76 2.28
CA GLN A 81 5.73 -16.20 2.17
C GLN A 81 5.66 -16.76 0.74
N TRP A 82 5.87 -15.91 -0.27
CA TRP A 82 5.96 -16.25 -1.68
C TRP A 82 7.37 -16.71 -2.04
N ARG A 83 7.78 -17.88 -1.55
CA ARG A 83 9.18 -18.39 -1.65
C ARG A 83 9.67 -18.66 -3.08
N ASP A 84 8.76 -18.68 -4.03
CA ASP A 84 8.92 -18.97 -5.45
C ASP A 84 8.47 -17.78 -6.32
N LEU A 85 8.68 -16.55 -5.85
CA LEU A 85 8.41 -15.35 -6.65
C LEU A 85 9.14 -15.44 -7.99
N GLN A 86 8.38 -15.36 -9.07
CA GLN A 86 8.89 -15.40 -10.44
C GLN A 86 9.03 -13.97 -10.96
N ASP A 87 10.19 -13.63 -11.52
CA ASP A 87 10.33 -12.43 -12.34
C ASP A 87 9.85 -12.79 -13.77
N PRO A 88 8.96 -12.00 -14.40
CA PRO A 88 8.61 -12.20 -15.81
C PRO A 88 9.83 -12.14 -16.75
N ALA A 89 10.95 -11.51 -16.35
CA ALA A 89 12.21 -11.55 -17.07
C ALA A 89 12.94 -12.90 -16.95
N ASP A 90 12.66 -13.68 -15.89
CA ASP A 90 13.23 -15.02 -15.66
C ASP A 90 12.47 -16.13 -16.40
N ALA A 91 11.39 -15.80 -17.13
CA ALA A 91 10.69 -16.71 -18.01
C ALA A 91 11.64 -17.20 -19.12
N ASN A 92 12.33 -18.29 -18.84
CA ASN A 92 13.45 -18.86 -19.58
C ASN A 92 12.98 -19.58 -20.84
N ASP A 93 12.18 -18.91 -21.66
CA ASP A 93 11.70 -19.45 -22.93
C ASP A 93 12.52 -18.85 -24.08
N ASN A 94 13.09 -19.71 -24.91
CA ASN A 94 13.90 -19.31 -26.08
C ASN A 94 13.09 -18.50 -27.13
N ASN A 95 11.81 -18.23 -26.85
CA ASN A 95 10.87 -17.39 -27.60
C ASN A 95 10.55 -16.03 -26.92
N ALA A 96 11.21 -15.68 -25.81
CA ALA A 96 10.92 -14.46 -25.03
C ALA A 96 10.99 -13.15 -25.84
N ALA A 97 11.70 -13.13 -26.97
CA ALA A 97 11.79 -11.96 -27.85
C ALA A 97 10.48 -11.61 -28.58
N SER A 98 9.49 -12.51 -28.62
CA SER A 98 8.22 -12.31 -29.34
C SER A 98 6.99 -12.16 -28.43
N GLN A 99 7.13 -12.33 -27.12
CA GLN A 99 6.01 -12.22 -26.19
C GLN A 99 5.81 -10.78 -25.74
N THR A 100 4.55 -10.35 -25.70
CA THR A 100 4.14 -9.11 -25.04
C THR A 100 4.37 -9.20 -23.54
N GLU A 101 4.45 -8.05 -22.88
CA GLU A 101 4.56 -7.98 -21.42
C GLU A 101 3.38 -8.66 -20.72
N GLU A 102 2.16 -8.45 -21.23
CA GLU A 102 0.95 -9.07 -20.67
C GLU A 102 1.00 -10.60 -20.76
N GLU A 103 1.51 -11.17 -21.85
CA GLU A 103 1.67 -12.63 -21.99
C GLU A 103 2.65 -13.21 -20.98
N ARG A 104 3.77 -12.52 -20.71
CA ARG A 104 4.74 -12.96 -19.69
C ARG A 104 4.13 -12.96 -18.29
N TYR A 105 3.37 -11.91 -17.94
CA TYR A 105 2.69 -11.87 -16.63
C TYR A 105 1.56 -12.89 -16.50
N ARG A 106 0.87 -13.25 -17.60
CA ARG A 106 -0.16 -14.30 -17.59
C ARG A 106 0.39 -15.68 -17.24
N ALA A 107 1.67 -15.95 -17.51
CA ALA A 107 2.32 -17.22 -17.16
C ALA A 107 2.61 -17.35 -15.65
N ILE A 108 2.69 -16.24 -14.92
CA ILE A 108 2.95 -16.22 -13.48
C ILE A 108 1.65 -16.56 -12.74
N GLU A 109 1.69 -17.44 -11.74
CA GLU A 109 0.53 -17.71 -10.88
C GLU A 109 0.07 -16.43 -10.16
N PRO A 110 -1.20 -16.00 -10.30
CA PRO A 110 -1.67 -14.75 -9.72
C PRO A 110 -1.87 -14.93 -8.22
N ARG A 111 -1.11 -14.18 -7.41
CA ARG A 111 -1.29 -14.13 -5.96
C ARG A 111 -1.58 -12.70 -5.55
N LEU A 112 -2.54 -12.53 -4.64
CA LEU A 112 -2.90 -11.26 -4.03
C LEU A 112 -2.82 -11.41 -2.51
N THR A 113 -2.25 -10.41 -1.84
CA THR A 113 -2.20 -10.40 -0.37
C THR A 113 -2.40 -8.98 0.13
N LEU A 114 -3.54 -8.74 0.77
CA LEU A 114 -3.82 -7.51 1.51
C LEU A 114 -3.16 -7.58 2.90
N ARG A 115 -2.58 -6.47 3.37
CA ARG A 115 -2.01 -6.34 4.72
C ARG A 115 -2.15 -4.90 5.21
N LEU A 116 -2.27 -4.71 6.53
CA LEU A 116 -2.06 -3.37 7.10
C LEU A 116 -0.65 -2.87 6.76
N ASN A 117 -0.54 -1.57 6.46
CA ASN A 117 0.75 -0.97 6.19
C ASN A 117 1.52 -0.81 7.51
N HIS A 118 2.63 -1.54 7.65
CA HIS A 118 3.50 -1.46 8.83
C HIS A 118 4.15 -0.08 9.03
N TYR A 119 4.34 0.68 7.94
CA TYR A 119 4.91 2.02 7.96
C TYR A 119 3.99 2.97 7.21
N PRO A 120 2.81 3.28 7.80
CA PRO A 120 1.77 4.03 7.13
C PRO A 120 2.10 5.52 7.03
N PHE A 121 1.41 6.20 6.14
CA PHE A 121 1.22 7.65 6.25
C PHE A 121 0.33 7.90 7.48
N PRO A 122 0.52 9.02 8.20
CA PRO A 122 -0.40 9.36 9.27
C PRO A 122 -1.77 9.62 8.65
N VAL A 123 -2.78 8.85 9.05
CA VAL A 123 -4.17 9.00 8.62
C VAL A 123 -5.04 9.18 9.84
N GLN A 124 -6.19 9.82 9.67
CA GLN A 124 -7.17 9.94 10.75
C GLN A 124 -7.65 8.57 11.22
N GLU A 125 -8.07 8.47 12.49
CA GLU A 125 -8.50 7.22 13.13
C GLU A 125 -9.65 6.51 12.38
N SER A 126 -10.47 7.25 11.66
CA SER A 126 -11.56 6.72 10.84
C SER A 126 -11.10 6.08 9.52
N VAL A 127 -9.80 6.13 9.21
CA VAL A 127 -9.21 5.61 7.97
C VAL A 127 -8.16 4.56 8.30
N GLN A 128 -8.30 3.37 7.71
CA GLN A 128 -7.27 2.34 7.72
C GLN A 128 -6.44 2.39 6.44
N TYR A 129 -5.16 2.08 6.58
CA TYR A 129 -4.21 2.07 5.47
C TYR A 129 -3.59 0.68 5.28
N PHE A 130 -3.95 0.05 4.17
CA PHE A 130 -3.45 -1.23 3.71
C PHE A 130 -2.48 -1.09 2.53
N VAL A 131 -1.73 -2.16 2.30
CA VAL A 131 -1.02 -2.42 1.06
C VAL A 131 -1.54 -3.73 0.48
N LEU A 132 -1.94 -3.72 -0.79
CA LEU A 132 -2.27 -4.93 -1.54
C LEU A 132 -1.09 -5.27 -2.43
N TRP A 133 -0.50 -6.45 -2.20
CA TRP A 133 0.63 -6.98 -2.96
C TRP A 133 0.14 -7.91 -4.08
N SER A 134 0.87 -7.95 -5.20
CA SER A 134 0.61 -8.84 -6.35
C SER A 134 1.89 -9.44 -6.94
N THR A 135 1.81 -10.67 -7.43
CA THR A 135 2.86 -11.29 -8.26
C THR A 135 2.86 -10.77 -9.70
N ARG A 136 1.73 -10.21 -10.15
CA ARG A 136 1.55 -9.67 -11.51
C ARG A 136 1.48 -8.15 -11.51
N ASP A 137 1.88 -7.54 -12.62
CA ASP A 137 1.86 -6.09 -12.78
C ASP A 137 0.43 -5.55 -12.76
N MET A 138 0.15 -4.72 -11.75
CA MET A 138 -1.12 -4.05 -11.53
C MET A 138 -1.34 -2.86 -12.47
N SER A 139 -0.34 -2.48 -13.29
CA SER A 139 -0.50 -1.49 -14.34
C SER A 139 -1.40 -2.02 -15.47
N LEU A 140 -1.37 -3.34 -15.73
CA LEU A 140 -2.13 -4.03 -16.77
C LEU A 140 -3.64 -3.95 -16.50
N LEU A 141 -4.43 -3.62 -17.53
CA LEU A 141 -5.88 -3.45 -17.39
C LEU A 141 -6.59 -4.72 -16.87
N SER A 142 -6.18 -5.90 -17.37
CA SER A 142 -6.73 -7.19 -16.96
C SER A 142 -6.46 -7.50 -15.48
N GLU A 143 -5.33 -7.05 -14.94
CA GLU A 143 -5.00 -7.23 -13.53
C GLU A 143 -5.70 -6.21 -12.64
N ARG A 144 -6.01 -5.00 -13.14
CA ARG A 144 -6.81 -4.00 -12.41
C ARG A 144 -8.23 -4.49 -12.13
N GLU A 145 -8.90 -5.07 -13.12
CA GLU A 145 -10.26 -5.63 -12.93
C GLU A 145 -10.26 -6.76 -11.89
N ARG A 146 -9.27 -7.66 -11.95
CA ARG A 146 -9.08 -8.73 -10.96
C ARG A 146 -8.86 -8.18 -9.55
N LEU A 147 -8.09 -7.11 -9.44
CA LEU A 147 -7.81 -6.43 -8.18
C LEU A 147 -9.06 -5.80 -7.57
N ASP A 148 -9.87 -5.10 -8.37
CA ASP A 148 -11.11 -4.50 -7.90
C ASP A 148 -12.09 -5.55 -7.39
N ASN A 149 -12.25 -6.66 -8.11
CA ASN A 149 -13.06 -7.80 -7.67
C ASN A 149 -12.54 -8.39 -6.36
N TYR A 150 -11.23 -8.58 -6.23
CA TYR A 150 -10.62 -9.06 -5.00
C TYR A 150 -10.88 -8.11 -3.82
N LEU A 151 -10.73 -6.79 -4.01
CA LEU A 151 -11.01 -5.81 -2.96
C LEU A 151 -12.49 -5.82 -2.55
N ILE A 152 -13.42 -5.94 -3.51
CA ILE A 152 -14.85 -6.09 -3.22
C ILE A 152 -15.08 -7.34 -2.37
N GLU A 153 -14.53 -8.49 -2.76
CA GLU A 153 -14.67 -9.74 -2.00
C GLU A 153 -14.07 -9.65 -0.60
N GLN A 154 -12.88 -9.05 -0.44
CA GLN A 154 -12.23 -8.94 0.87
C GLN A 154 -12.90 -7.90 1.79
N LEU A 155 -13.40 -6.79 1.24
CA LEU A 155 -13.94 -5.68 2.04
C LEU A 155 -15.44 -5.81 2.27
N ILE A 156 -16.20 -6.29 1.27
CA ILE A 156 -17.66 -6.45 1.31
C ILE A 156 -18.08 -7.91 1.51
N GLY A 157 -17.36 -8.86 0.92
CA GLY A 157 -17.76 -10.28 0.89
C GLY A 157 -18.02 -10.87 2.28
N ASN A 158 -18.94 -11.84 2.33
CA ASN A 158 -19.44 -12.46 3.56
C ASN A 158 -18.32 -12.72 4.58
N GLN A 159 -18.41 -12.07 5.73
CA GLN A 159 -17.48 -12.20 6.87
C GLN A 159 -17.31 -13.66 7.31
N ASP A 160 -18.28 -14.53 7.02
CA ASP A 160 -18.25 -15.96 7.33
C ASP A 160 -17.21 -16.77 6.54
N SER A 161 -16.70 -16.26 5.41
CA SER A 161 -15.78 -17.01 4.53
C SER A 161 -14.34 -16.51 4.55
N LEU A 162 -14.03 -15.46 5.34
CA LEU A 162 -12.66 -14.98 5.51
C LEU A 162 -11.86 -15.95 6.41
N THR A 163 -11.53 -17.10 5.85
CA THR A 163 -10.60 -18.06 6.46
C THR A 163 -9.17 -17.62 6.12
N GLY A 164 -8.59 -16.78 6.97
CA GLY A 164 -7.21 -16.34 6.84
C GLY A 164 -6.82 -15.23 7.81
N PRO A 165 -5.53 -14.87 7.92
CA PRO A 165 -5.04 -13.86 8.88
C PRO A 165 -5.69 -12.47 8.73
N LEU A 166 -6.23 -12.19 7.54
CA LEU A 166 -6.88 -10.92 7.20
C LEU A 166 -8.23 -10.70 7.90
N SER A 167 -8.95 -11.75 8.31
CA SER A 167 -10.24 -11.60 9.00
C SER A 167 -10.11 -10.95 10.38
N GLN A 168 -8.92 -11.01 10.98
CA GLN A 168 -8.61 -10.32 12.24
C GLN A 168 -8.11 -8.88 12.03
N GLU A 169 -7.61 -8.53 10.84
CA GLU A 169 -7.01 -7.22 10.57
C GLU A 169 -8.00 -6.20 9.97
N VAL A 170 -8.99 -6.67 9.20
CA VAL A 170 -10.04 -5.82 8.62
C VAL A 170 -11.24 -5.80 9.55
N TYR A 171 -11.53 -4.63 10.14
CA TYR A 171 -12.64 -4.50 11.09
C TYR A 171 -14.01 -4.70 10.43
N THR A 172 -14.95 -5.19 11.24
CA THR A 172 -16.37 -5.16 10.94
C THR A 172 -16.83 -3.70 11.01
N PRO A 173 -17.54 -3.17 10.00
CA PRO A 173 -18.04 -1.81 10.04
C PRO A 173 -18.87 -1.55 11.30
N ALA A 174 -18.84 -0.31 11.79
CA ALA A 174 -19.70 0.10 12.88
C ALA A 174 -21.18 -0.17 12.53
N PRO A 175 -22.04 -0.47 13.53
CA PRO A 175 -23.45 -0.79 13.28
C PRO A 175 -24.14 0.25 12.39
N GLY A 176 -24.72 -0.22 11.29
CA GLY A 176 -25.42 0.63 10.33
C GLY A 176 -24.51 1.39 9.36
N LYS A 177 -23.18 1.17 9.37
CA LYS A 177 -22.24 1.71 8.38
C LYS A 177 -21.89 0.67 7.32
N LYS A 178 -21.37 1.14 6.19
CA LYS A 178 -20.76 0.31 5.14
C LYS A 178 -19.32 0.76 4.90
N LYS A 179 -18.49 -0.09 4.28
CA LYS A 179 -17.13 0.28 3.90
C LYS A 179 -17.10 1.09 2.61
N GLN A 180 -16.16 2.02 2.56
CA GLN A 180 -15.71 2.71 1.36
C GLN A 180 -14.19 2.55 1.25
N TRP A 181 -13.67 2.37 0.03
CA TRP A 181 -12.24 2.31 -0.21
C TRP A 181 -11.81 3.13 -1.42
N MET A 182 -10.54 3.55 -1.41
CA MET A 182 -9.84 4.13 -2.56
C MET A 182 -8.44 3.53 -2.62
N TRP A 183 -7.82 3.54 -3.80
CA TRP A 183 -6.45 3.05 -3.93
C TRP A 183 -5.64 3.81 -4.96
N PHE A 184 -4.32 3.74 -4.84
CA PHE A 184 -3.39 4.26 -5.84
C PHE A 184 -2.12 3.40 -5.93
N VAL A 185 -1.44 3.50 -7.07
CA VAL A 185 -0.08 2.97 -7.26
C VAL A 185 0.89 4.15 -7.10
N ASN A 186 1.95 4.00 -6.32
CA ASN A 186 2.99 5.03 -6.28
C ASN A 186 3.63 5.18 -7.68
N PRO A 187 3.91 6.40 -8.17
CA PRO A 187 4.80 6.65 -9.30
C PRO A 187 6.18 6.03 -9.07
N ILE A 188 6.92 5.69 -10.13
CA ILE A 188 8.19 4.97 -10.05
C ILE A 188 9.18 5.70 -9.13
N GLU A 189 9.23 7.02 -9.19
CA GLU A 189 10.07 7.89 -8.38
C GLU A 189 9.70 7.93 -6.89
N LEU A 190 8.49 7.51 -6.52
CA LEU A 190 8.02 7.44 -5.12
C LEU A 190 8.00 5.99 -4.57
N ARG A 191 8.25 4.98 -5.41
CA ARG A 191 8.23 3.57 -4.99
C ARG A 191 9.47 3.23 -4.18
N SER A 192 9.28 2.88 -2.90
CA SER A 192 10.36 2.32 -2.08
C SER A 192 10.64 0.83 -2.35
N VAL A 193 9.68 0.11 -2.96
CA VAL A 193 9.79 -1.31 -3.30
C VAL A 193 9.42 -1.51 -4.78
N ALA A 194 10.42 -1.51 -5.66
CA ALA A 194 10.17 -1.60 -7.10
C ALA A 194 9.95 -3.03 -7.62
N THR A 195 10.42 -4.05 -6.89
CA THR A 195 10.55 -5.43 -7.36
C THR A 195 9.35 -6.32 -7.02
N VAL A 196 8.36 -5.80 -6.27
CA VAL A 196 7.08 -6.50 -6.02
C VAL A 196 5.95 -5.51 -6.23
N HIS A 197 4.99 -5.89 -7.06
CA HIS A 197 3.86 -5.05 -7.41
C HIS A 197 2.94 -4.83 -6.22
N HIS A 198 2.54 -3.58 -6.00
CA HIS A 198 1.63 -3.25 -4.92
C HIS A 198 0.88 -1.94 -5.17
N ILE A 199 -0.28 -1.85 -4.52
CA ILE A 199 -1.05 -0.61 -4.39
C ILE A 199 -1.25 -0.25 -2.92
N HIS A 200 -1.48 1.04 -2.69
CA HIS A 200 -1.87 1.60 -1.42
C HIS A 200 -3.39 1.68 -1.37
N VAL A 201 -4.01 1.07 -0.36
CA VAL A 201 -5.47 0.99 -0.24
C VAL A 201 -5.89 1.65 1.07
N PHE A 202 -6.81 2.60 0.99
CA PHE A 202 -7.39 3.26 2.16
C PHE A 202 -8.84 2.84 2.30
N VAL A 203 -9.25 2.52 3.53
CA VAL A 203 -10.60 2.03 3.84
C VAL A 203 -11.19 2.84 4.99
N ARG A 204 -12.45 3.24 4.88
CA ARG A 204 -13.20 3.87 5.97
C ARG A 204 -14.63 3.34 6.03
N ASP A 205 -15.29 3.60 7.16
CA ASP A 205 -16.71 3.41 7.30
C ASP A 205 -17.48 4.67 6.91
N VAL A 206 -18.62 4.47 6.25
CA VAL A 206 -19.53 5.53 5.80
C VAL A 206 -20.98 5.17 6.04
N ASP A 207 -21.85 6.18 6.04
CA ASP A 207 -23.28 5.91 6.07
C ASP A 207 -23.74 5.18 4.80
N PRO A 208 -24.73 4.27 4.88
CA PRO A 208 -25.22 3.53 3.72
C PRO A 208 -25.72 4.42 2.59
N SER A 209 -26.21 5.62 2.94
CA SER A 209 -26.68 6.65 2.01
C SER A 209 -25.56 7.37 1.25
N GLU A 210 -24.31 7.34 1.74
CA GLU A 210 -23.19 7.90 0.97
C GLU A 210 -22.94 7.02 -0.27
N PRO A 211 -22.80 7.59 -1.48
CA PRO A 211 -22.53 6.79 -2.67
C PRO A 211 -21.18 6.09 -2.52
N ASN A 212 -21.08 4.83 -2.98
CA ASN A 212 -19.77 4.19 -3.12
C ASN A 212 -18.98 4.96 -4.18
N GLN A 213 -18.05 5.80 -3.77
CA GLN A 213 -17.04 6.33 -4.67
C GLN A 213 -15.86 5.38 -4.59
N VAL A 214 -15.84 4.37 -5.46
CA VAL A 214 -14.58 3.69 -5.78
C VAL A 214 -13.85 4.68 -6.67
N ILE A 215 -12.92 5.44 -6.08
CA ILE A 215 -12.07 6.34 -6.86
C ILE A 215 -10.99 5.47 -7.46
N ILE A 216 -11.34 4.92 -8.62
CA ILE A 216 -10.38 4.45 -9.60
C ILE A 216 -10.00 5.71 -10.36
N GLU A 217 -8.74 6.12 -10.38
CA GLU A 217 -8.19 6.54 -11.66
C GLU A 217 -6.67 6.55 -11.78
N ARG A 218 -6.28 5.79 -12.81
CA ARG A 218 -5.27 6.09 -13.84
C ARG A 218 -4.51 7.40 -13.69
N GLN A 219 -3.18 7.29 -13.71
CA GLN A 219 -2.32 7.93 -14.71
C GLN A 219 -1.23 6.94 -15.14
#